data_AF-A0AA96XJG1-F1
#
_entry.id   AF-A0AA96XJG1-F1
#
_cell.length_a   1.000
_cell.length_b   1.000
_cell.length_c   1.000
_cell.angle_alpha   90.00
_cell.angle_beta   90.00
_cell.angle_gamma   90.00
#
_symmetry.space_group_name_H-M   'P 1'
#
loop_
_entity.id
_entity.type
_entity.pdbx_description
1 polymer ?
#
loop_
_entity_poly.entity_id
_entity_poly.type
_entity_poly.pdbx_seq_one_letter_code
_entity_poly.pdbx_strand_id
1 'polypeptide(L)'
;METLVRIAESLGRFSSRFVPSAFAIAVLLTLLTMALATGWAGAAPPAVLDAWGGGFWELLGFSMQMALVMFTGYLLALTGPVRALLERAARVPRTPRGAAAWMAFVSMALAYVNWGLSLVASAMLVRFMVKRRPDVDYRLLVACAYFGLGATGTRACPPPRRCWWPRRATSWRRAWACCPSTGRSSRPSTSASRWPWWRG
;
A
#
# COMPACT_ATOMS: atom_id res chain seq x y z
N MET A 1 17.65 -16.10 -8.69
CA MET A 1 16.66 -15.02 -8.92
C MET A 1 15.58 -15.45 -9.92
N GLU A 2 15.94 -16.24 -10.95
CA GLU A 2 15.00 -16.77 -11.95
C GLU A 2 13.89 -17.67 -11.39
N THR A 3 14.16 -18.48 -10.37
CA THR A 3 13.14 -19.35 -9.75
C THR A 3 12.00 -18.55 -9.11
N LEU A 4 12.31 -17.44 -8.42
CA LEU A 4 11.29 -16.56 -7.85
C LEU A 4 10.45 -15.86 -8.91
N VAL A 5 11.07 -15.43 -10.01
CA VAL A 5 10.37 -14.80 -11.14
C VAL A 5 9.44 -15.81 -11.81
N ARG A 6 9.92 -17.03 -12.08
CA ARG A 6 9.11 -18.11 -12.68
C ARG A 6 7.93 -18.53 -11.80
N ILE A 7 8.13 -18.58 -10.48
CA ILE A 7 7.05 -18.86 -9.52
C ILE A 7 6.01 -17.73 -9.56
N ALA A 8 6.44 -16.47 -9.53
CA ALA A 8 5.54 -15.32 -9.59
C ALA A 8 4.72 -15.31 -10.90
N GLU A 9 5.36 -15.61 -12.03
CA GLU A 9 4.70 -15.71 -13.33
C GLU A 9 3.73 -16.90 -13.42
N SER A 10 4.09 -18.03 -12.81
CA SER A 10 3.21 -19.21 -12.74
C SER A 10 1.96 -18.94 -11.91
N LEU A 11 2.11 -18.31 -10.74
CA LEU A 11 1.00 -17.89 -9.90
C LEU A 11 0.13 -16.84 -10.59
N GLY A 12 0.75 -15.89 -11.29
CA GLY A 12 0.04 -14.88 -12.07
C GLY A 12 -0.84 -15.49 -13.16
N ARG A 13 -0.30 -16.45 -13.93
CA ARG A 13 -1.05 -17.16 -14.99
C ARG A 13 -2.15 -18.05 -14.45
N PHE A 14 -1.95 -18.66 -13.29
CA PHE A 14 -2.98 -19.44 -12.62
C PHE A 14 -4.13 -18.53 -12.15
N SER A 15 -3.80 -17.44 -11.45
CA SER A 15 -4.77 -16.47 -10.95
C SER A 15 -5.59 -15.84 -12.07
N SER A 16 -4.95 -15.39 -13.15
CA SER A 16 -5.65 -14.77 -14.28
C SER A 16 -6.59 -15.71 -15.03
N ARG A 17 -6.40 -17.04 -14.91
CA ARG A 17 -7.28 -18.04 -15.52
C ARG A 17 -8.49 -18.40 -14.64
N PHE A 18 -8.33 -18.31 -13.32
CA PHE A 18 -9.36 -18.74 -12.36
C PHE A 18 -10.18 -17.60 -11.77
N VAL A 19 -9.66 -16.38 -11.72
CA VAL A 19 -10.36 -15.24 -11.15
C VAL A 19 -11.27 -14.62 -12.23
N PRO A 20 -12.60 -14.79 -12.16
CA PRO A 20 -13.50 -14.09 -13.07
C PRO A 20 -13.42 -12.58 -12.80
N SER A 21 -13.96 -11.78 -13.72
CA SER A 21 -13.94 -10.32 -13.57
C SER A 21 -14.51 -9.91 -12.21
N ALA A 22 -13.93 -8.86 -11.61
CA ALA A 22 -14.36 -8.39 -10.28
C ALA A 22 -15.88 -8.11 -10.19
N PHE A 23 -16.45 -7.63 -11.29
CA PHE A 23 -17.90 -7.44 -11.44
C PHE A 23 -18.68 -8.76 -11.39
N ALA A 24 -18.22 -9.80 -12.10
CA ALA A 24 -18.88 -11.11 -12.06
C ALA A 24 -18.85 -11.71 -10.64
N ILE A 25 -17.74 -11.56 -9.92
CA ILE A 25 -17.64 -11.97 -8.51
C ILE A 25 -18.65 -11.21 -7.64
N ALA A 26 -18.77 -9.89 -7.81
CA ALA A 26 -19.71 -9.07 -7.05
C ALA A 26 -21.17 -9.47 -7.30
N VAL A 27 -21.55 -9.73 -8.57
CA VAL A 27 -22.89 -10.22 -8.92
C VAL A 27 -23.16 -11.59 -8.32
N LEU A 28 -22.22 -12.53 -8.45
CA LEU A 28 -22.37 -13.88 -7.91
C LEU A 28 -22.50 -13.88 -6.37
N LEU A 29 -21.68 -13.07 -5.68
CA LEU A 29 -21.79 -12.90 -4.23
C LEU A 29 -23.12 -12.27 -3.84
N THR A 30 -23.61 -11.29 -4.59
CA THR A 30 -24.91 -10.66 -4.36
C THR A 30 -26.05 -11.67 -4.45
N LEU A 31 -26.07 -12.49 -5.51
CA LEU A 31 -27.08 -13.53 -5.67
C LEU A 31 -26.99 -14.58 -4.57
N LEU A 32 -25.77 -14.97 -4.20
CA LEU A 32 -25.53 -15.92 -3.11
C LEU A 32 -26.02 -15.36 -1.76
N THR A 33 -25.70 -14.11 -1.42
CA THR A 33 -26.16 -13.51 -0.16
C THR A 33 -27.66 -13.34 -0.13
N MET A 34 -28.30 -12.99 -1.25
CA MET A 34 -29.76 -12.93 -1.34
C MET A 34 -30.41 -14.31 -1.15
N ALA A 35 -29.85 -15.36 -1.76
CA ALA A 35 -30.32 -16.73 -1.60
C ALA A 35 -30.16 -17.23 -0.15
N LEU A 36 -29.06 -16.87 0.51
CA LEU A 36 -28.85 -17.18 1.93
C LEU A 36 -29.80 -16.38 2.84
N ALA A 37 -30.09 -15.12 2.51
CA ALA A 37 -31.02 -14.29 3.28
C ALA A 37 -32.46 -14.83 3.25
N THR A 38 -32.92 -15.27 2.08
CA THR A 38 -34.28 -15.84 1.95
C THR A 38 -34.34 -17.30 2.43
N GLY A 39 -33.35 -18.12 2.07
CA GLY A 39 -33.36 -19.55 2.36
C GLY A 39 -32.90 -19.92 3.76
N TRP A 40 -31.87 -19.27 4.29
CA TRP A 40 -31.31 -19.59 5.62
C TRP A 40 -31.84 -18.67 6.71
N ALA A 41 -31.87 -17.35 6.46
CA ALA A 41 -32.35 -16.39 7.45
C ALA A 41 -33.89 -16.21 7.45
N GLY A 42 -34.59 -16.79 6.46
CA GLY A 42 -36.06 -16.75 6.38
C GLY A 42 -36.65 -15.37 6.10
N ALA A 43 -35.86 -14.43 5.59
CA ALA A 43 -36.33 -13.09 5.28
C ALA A 43 -37.27 -13.10 4.06
N ALA A 44 -38.35 -12.31 4.12
CA ALA A 44 -39.28 -12.17 3.01
C ALA A 44 -38.57 -11.56 1.78
N PRO A 45 -38.76 -12.09 0.55
CA PRO A 45 -38.06 -11.59 -0.63
C PRO A 45 -38.14 -10.07 -0.87
N PRO A 46 -39.30 -9.39 -0.66
CA PRO A 46 -39.37 -7.94 -0.78
C PRO A 46 -38.45 -7.20 0.21
N ALA A 47 -38.39 -7.66 1.46
CA ALA A 47 -37.54 -7.04 2.49
C ALA A 47 -36.05 -7.19 2.17
N VAL A 48 -35.64 -8.31 1.56
CA VAL A 48 -34.26 -8.53 1.10
C VAL A 48 -33.90 -7.58 -0.05
N LEU A 49 -34.82 -7.35 -0.98
CA LEU A 49 -34.63 -6.42 -2.09
C LEU A 49 -34.53 -4.96 -1.62
N ASP A 50 -35.38 -4.55 -0.67
CA ASP A 50 -35.32 -3.21 -0.09
C ASP A 50 -34.00 -2.97 0.66
N ALA A 51 -33.56 -3.96 1.45
CA ALA A 51 -32.29 -3.89 2.16
C ALA A 51 -31.08 -3.86 1.21
N TRP A 52 -31.11 -4.68 0.14
CA TRP A 52 -30.06 -4.68 -0.87
C TRP A 52 -30.00 -3.35 -1.63
N GLY A 53 -31.15 -2.82 -2.06
CA GLY A 53 -31.26 -1.55 -2.75
C GLY A 53 -30.75 -0.39 -1.91
N GLY A 54 -31.16 -0.31 -0.64
CA GLY A 54 -30.67 0.72 0.29
C GLY A 54 -29.15 0.70 0.45
N GLY A 55 -28.56 -0.49 0.65
CA GLY A 55 -27.11 -0.64 0.75
C GLY A 55 -26.37 -0.27 -0.54
N PHE A 56 -26.93 -0.62 -1.70
CA PHE A 56 -26.35 -0.28 -3.00
C PHE A 56 -26.25 1.24 -3.21
N TRP A 57 -27.29 2.01 -2.88
CA TRP A 57 -27.29 3.46 -3.05
C TRP A 57 -26.33 4.18 -2.10
N GLU A 58 -26.20 3.71 -0.85
CA GLU A 58 -25.20 4.23 0.10
C GLU A 58 -23.77 4.00 -0.40
N LEU A 59 -23.47 2.79 -0.89
CA LEU A 59 -22.18 2.46 -1.48
C LEU A 59 -21.91 3.27 -2.75
N LEU A 60 -22.93 3.58 -3.55
CA LEU A 60 -22.79 4.41 -4.74
C LEU A 60 -22.33 5.82 -4.36
N GLY A 61 -22.98 6.46 -3.39
CA GLY A 61 -22.60 7.79 -2.90
C GLY A 61 -21.17 7.82 -2.34
N PHE A 62 -20.81 6.83 -1.52
CA PHE A 62 -19.46 6.66 -1.01
C PHE A 62 -18.42 6.44 -2.13
N SER A 63 -18.75 5.60 -3.12
CA SER A 63 -17.83 5.29 -4.22
C SER A 63 -17.57 6.51 -5.10
N MET A 64 -18.59 7.36 -5.33
CA MET A 64 -18.45 8.61 -6.08
C MET A 64 -17.45 9.53 -5.38
N GLN A 65 -17.56 9.69 -4.06
CA GLN A 65 -16.63 10.52 -3.28
C GLN A 65 -15.19 10.00 -3.43
N MET A 66 -14.99 8.69 -3.32
CA MET A 66 -13.66 8.08 -3.47
C MET A 66 -13.13 8.16 -4.91
N ALA A 67 -13.99 8.01 -5.91
CA ALA A 67 -13.64 8.16 -7.32
C ALA A 67 -13.19 9.59 -7.64
N LEU A 68 -13.91 10.61 -7.14
CA LEU A 68 -13.54 12.02 -7.31
C LEU A 68 -12.20 12.34 -6.63
N VAL A 69 -11.94 11.77 -5.44
CA VAL A 69 -10.63 11.93 -4.76
C VAL A 69 -9.48 11.37 -5.62
N MET A 70 -9.66 10.21 -6.25
CA MET A 70 -8.67 9.62 -7.18
C MET A 70 -8.49 10.43 -8.45
N PHE A 71 -9.60 10.79 -9.09
CA PHE A 71 -9.59 11.52 -10.34
C PHE A 71 -8.96 12.90 -10.18
N THR A 72 -9.31 13.62 -9.12
CA THR A 72 -8.73 14.93 -8.79
C THR A 72 -7.23 14.81 -8.52
N GLY A 73 -6.79 13.79 -7.77
CA GLY A 73 -5.36 13.54 -7.53
C GLY A 73 -4.59 13.29 -8.82
N TYR A 74 -5.19 12.55 -9.76
CA TYR A 74 -4.61 12.33 -11.08
C TYR A 74 -4.55 13.61 -11.92
N LEU A 75 -5.67 14.35 -12.05
CA LEU A 75 -5.70 15.59 -12.80
C LEU A 75 -4.72 16.62 -12.26
N LEU A 76 -4.64 16.77 -10.94
CA LEU A 76 -3.70 17.67 -10.28
C LEU A 76 -2.25 17.29 -10.61
N ALA A 77 -1.92 16.00 -10.61
CA ALA A 77 -0.59 15.50 -10.97
C ALA A 77 -0.19 15.79 -12.43
N LEU A 78 -1.17 15.90 -13.35
CA LEU A 78 -0.92 16.25 -14.74
C LEU A 78 -0.64 17.74 -14.97
N THR A 79 -0.95 18.61 -14.00
CA THR A 79 -0.74 20.05 -14.16
C THR A 79 0.74 20.41 -14.24
N GLY A 80 1.07 21.40 -15.07
CA GLY A 80 2.44 21.91 -15.23
C GLY A 80 3.13 22.31 -13.92
N PRO A 81 2.46 23.01 -12.98
CA PRO A 81 3.05 23.38 -11.69
C PRO A 81 3.47 22.19 -10.84
N VAL A 82 2.64 21.15 -10.75
CA VAL A 82 2.95 19.95 -9.95
C VAL A 82 4.12 19.20 -10.57
N ARG A 83 4.13 19.05 -11.89
CA ARG A 83 5.28 18.45 -12.58
C ARG A 83 6.58 19.20 -12.31
N ALA A 84 6.57 20.53 -12.39
CA ALA A 84 7.74 21.35 -12.10
C ALA A 84 8.21 21.19 -10.63
N LEU A 85 7.27 21.09 -9.69
CA LEU A 85 7.57 20.83 -8.28
C LEU A 85 8.22 19.46 -8.09
N LEU A 86 7.71 18.41 -8.73
CA LEU A 86 8.28 17.06 -8.68
C LEU A 86 9.68 17.00 -9.30
N GLU A 87 9.90 17.70 -10.42
CA GLU A 87 11.21 17.79 -11.05
C GLU A 87 12.22 18.53 -10.16
N ARG A 88 11.79 19.52 -9.38
CA ARG A 88 12.60 20.18 -8.35
C ARG A 88 12.85 19.27 -7.16
N ALA A 89 11.83 18.56 -6.68
CA ALA A 89 11.96 17.60 -5.58
C ALA A 89 12.97 16.48 -5.91
N ALA A 90 13.03 16.05 -7.17
CA ALA A 90 14.03 15.08 -7.63
C ALA A 90 15.48 15.62 -7.66
N ARG A 91 15.75 16.90 -7.36
CA ARG A 91 17.12 17.46 -7.26
C ARG A 91 17.72 17.35 -5.87
N VAL A 92 16.88 17.13 -4.85
CA VAL A 92 17.26 17.20 -3.44
C VAL A 92 18.21 16.06 -3.02
N PRO A 93 17.93 14.77 -3.29
CA PRO A 93 18.78 13.68 -2.83
C PRO A 93 20.11 13.61 -3.61
N ARG A 94 21.24 13.58 -2.88
CA ARG A 94 22.60 13.50 -3.46
C ARG A 94 23.19 12.07 -3.47
N THR A 95 22.58 11.13 -2.75
CA THR A 95 23.08 9.76 -2.57
C THR A 95 21.98 8.72 -2.87
N PRO A 96 22.33 7.48 -3.27
CA PRO A 96 21.33 6.44 -3.56
C PRO A 96 20.45 6.07 -2.37
N ARG A 97 21.04 5.98 -1.16
CA ARG A 97 20.28 5.72 0.06
C ARG A 97 19.39 6.91 0.43
N GLY A 98 19.89 8.13 0.23
CA GLY A 98 19.11 9.35 0.42
C GLY A 98 17.95 9.46 -0.56
N ALA A 99 18.10 8.98 -1.80
CA ALA A 99 17.04 8.92 -2.80
C ALA A 99 15.87 8.02 -2.37
N ALA A 100 16.15 6.82 -1.85
CA ALA A 100 15.13 5.92 -1.33
C ALA A 100 14.39 6.53 -0.12
N ALA A 101 15.14 7.11 0.83
CA ALA A 101 14.55 7.78 2.00
C ALA A 101 13.72 9.01 1.61
N TRP A 102 14.20 9.80 0.65
CA TRP A 102 13.48 10.97 0.13
C TRP A 102 12.20 10.56 -0.60
N MET A 103 12.25 9.49 -1.39
CA MET A 103 11.06 8.94 -2.05
C MET A 103 10.02 8.49 -1.01
N ALA A 104 10.43 7.71 -0.01
CA ALA A 104 9.55 7.33 1.08
C ALA A 104 8.89 8.55 1.75
N PHE A 105 9.70 9.55 2.11
CA PHE A 105 9.22 10.77 2.76
C PHE A 105 8.21 11.54 1.90
N VAL A 106 8.52 11.79 0.62
CA VAL A 106 7.65 12.55 -0.29
C VAL A 106 6.35 11.78 -0.53
N SER A 107 6.41 10.46 -0.70
CA SER A 107 5.20 9.62 -0.85
C SER A 107 4.29 9.72 0.38
N MET A 108 4.86 9.63 1.58
CA MET A 108 4.11 9.78 2.83
C MET A 108 3.52 11.19 2.98
N ALA A 109 4.30 12.23 2.68
CA ALA A 109 3.84 13.62 2.76
C ALA A 109 2.68 13.90 1.79
N LEU A 110 2.77 13.42 0.55
CA LEU A 110 1.69 13.56 -0.44
C LEU A 110 0.45 12.77 -0.01
N ALA A 111 0.61 11.63 0.66
CA ALA A 111 -0.52 10.82 1.11
C ALA A 111 -1.36 11.49 2.20
N TYR A 112 -0.73 12.32 3.05
CA TYR A 112 -1.45 13.14 4.03
C TYR A 112 -2.34 14.21 3.38
N VAL A 113 -1.94 14.74 2.23
CA VAL A 113 -2.75 15.72 1.49
C VAL A 113 -3.87 15.01 0.76
N ASN A 114 -3.53 13.99 -0.04
CA ASN A 114 -4.47 13.17 -0.77
C ASN A 114 -3.79 11.84 -1.11
N TRP A 115 -4.34 10.75 -0.60
CA TRP A 115 -3.79 9.41 -0.79
C TRP A 115 -3.75 8.97 -2.28
N GLY A 116 -4.64 9.50 -3.13
CA GLY A 116 -4.61 9.30 -4.59
C GLY A 116 -3.55 10.12 -5.30
N LEU A 117 -3.36 11.38 -4.89
CA LEU A 117 -2.27 12.20 -5.40
C LEU A 117 -0.92 11.53 -5.12
N SER A 118 -0.74 10.96 -3.92
CA SER A 118 0.48 10.23 -3.56
C SER A 118 0.83 9.13 -4.57
N LEU A 119 -0.15 8.32 -4.99
CA LEU A 119 0.07 7.25 -5.96
C LEU A 119 0.60 7.76 -7.30
N VAL A 120 -0.08 8.77 -7.87
CA VAL A 120 0.25 9.29 -9.21
C VAL A 120 1.55 10.11 -9.16
N ALA A 121 1.65 11.03 -8.22
CA ALA A 121 2.81 11.91 -8.11
C ALA A 121 4.09 11.17 -7.70
N SER A 122 4.00 10.14 -6.83
CA SER A 122 5.16 9.30 -6.49
C SER A 122 5.61 8.47 -7.70
N ALA A 123 4.69 7.91 -8.49
CA ALA A 123 5.04 7.20 -9.72
C ALA A 123 5.74 8.12 -10.74
N MET A 124 5.29 9.37 -10.87
CA MET A 124 5.97 10.38 -11.69
C MET A 124 7.36 10.74 -11.13
N LEU A 125 7.46 10.90 -9.81
CA LEU A 125 8.72 11.23 -9.13
C LEU A 125 9.79 10.15 -9.35
N VAL A 126 9.43 8.86 -9.31
CA VAL A 126 10.35 7.74 -9.63
C VAL A 126 10.97 7.94 -11.02
N ARG A 127 10.18 8.33 -12.02
CA ARG A 127 10.70 8.56 -13.39
C ARG A 127 11.72 9.70 -13.42
N PHE A 128 11.45 10.81 -12.71
CA PHE A 128 12.39 11.94 -12.62
C PHE A 128 13.66 11.59 -11.84
N MET A 129 13.54 10.79 -10.79
CA MET A 129 14.64 10.31 -9.98
C MET A 129 15.59 9.41 -10.78
N VAL A 130 15.06 8.41 -11.48
CA VAL A 130 15.84 7.45 -12.27
C VAL A 130 16.53 8.14 -13.45
N LYS A 131 15.84 9.10 -14.09
CA LYS A 131 16.44 9.90 -15.18
C LYS A 131 17.66 10.71 -14.71
N ARG A 132 17.67 11.17 -13.45
CA ARG A 132 18.82 11.89 -12.89
C ARG A 132 19.87 10.98 -12.28
N ARG A 133 19.45 9.85 -11.73
CA ARG A 133 20.25 8.95 -10.92
C ARG A 133 20.04 7.51 -11.39
N PRO A 134 20.69 7.13 -12.51
CA PRO A 134 20.63 5.76 -13.02
C PRO A 134 21.33 4.77 -12.08
N ASP A 135 22.09 5.26 -11.09
CA ASP A 135 22.76 4.49 -10.04
C ASP A 135 21.81 3.92 -8.97
N VAL A 136 20.54 4.34 -8.96
CA VAL A 136 19.55 3.89 -7.96
C VAL A 136 18.72 2.74 -8.50
N ASP A 137 18.53 1.69 -7.69
CA ASP A 137 17.65 0.58 -8.02
C ASP A 137 16.20 1.05 -8.19
N TYR A 138 15.69 0.89 -9.42
CA TYR A 138 14.32 1.23 -9.79
C TYR A 138 13.28 0.53 -8.91
N ARG A 139 13.49 -0.76 -8.59
CA ARG A 139 12.55 -1.56 -7.79
C ARG A 139 12.49 -1.05 -6.36
N LEU A 140 13.61 -0.60 -5.81
CA LEU A 140 13.68 0.00 -4.49
C LEU A 140 12.91 1.34 -4.45
N LEU A 141 13.07 2.19 -5.47
CA LEU A 141 12.34 3.45 -5.56
C LEU A 141 10.83 3.24 -5.68
N VAL A 142 10.40 2.25 -6.49
CA VAL A 142 8.99 1.86 -6.60
C VAL A 142 8.46 1.36 -5.26
N ALA A 143 9.22 0.52 -4.54
CA ALA A 143 8.83 0.07 -3.20
C ALA A 143 8.65 1.24 -2.22
N CYS A 144 9.58 2.21 -2.23
CA CYS A 144 9.46 3.41 -1.40
C CYS A 144 8.27 4.31 -1.81
N ALA A 145 7.92 4.35 -3.10
CA ALA A 145 6.75 5.09 -3.58
C ALA A 145 5.43 4.55 -3.02
N TYR A 146 5.36 3.26 -2.66
CA TYR A 146 4.17 2.66 -2.04
C TYR A 146 4.02 2.96 -0.55
N PHE A 147 5.04 3.50 0.14
CA PHE A 147 4.93 3.76 1.59
C PHE A 147 3.87 4.80 1.97
N GLY A 148 3.49 5.70 1.06
CA GLY A 148 2.40 6.64 1.26
C GLY A 148 1.05 5.97 1.56
N LEU A 149 0.76 4.83 0.94
CA LEU A 149 -0.45 4.04 1.22
C LEU A 149 -0.47 3.47 2.64
N GLY A 150 0.71 3.16 3.21
CA GLY A 150 0.82 2.64 4.57
C GLY A 150 0.73 3.72 5.64
N ALA A 151 1.05 4.98 5.31
CA ALA A 151 1.16 6.07 6.27
C ALA A 151 -0.20 6.64 6.72
N THR A 152 -1.20 6.64 5.84
CA THR A 152 -2.54 7.18 6.13
C THR A 152 -3.36 6.33 7.11
N GLY A 153 -3.01 5.04 7.27
CA GLY A 153 -3.67 4.11 8.21
C GLY A 153 -3.08 4.09 9.62
N THR A 154 -1.86 4.63 9.83
CA THR A 154 -1.22 4.68 11.14
C THR A 154 -1.28 6.11 11.67
N ARG A 155 -2.18 6.39 12.60
CA ARG A 155 -2.08 7.59 13.44
C ARG A 155 -0.68 7.62 14.05
N ALA A 156 0.12 8.56 13.56
CA ALA A 156 1.34 9.14 14.10
C ALA A 156 2.05 8.34 15.21
N CYS A 157 3.08 7.57 14.86
CA CYS A 157 4.18 7.41 15.80
C CYS A 157 4.92 8.75 15.87
N PRO A 158 5.04 9.40 17.04
CA PRO A 158 5.77 10.66 17.15
C PRO A 158 7.24 10.45 16.75
N PRO A 159 7.92 11.49 16.24
CA PRO A 159 9.29 11.38 15.79
C PRO A 159 10.19 10.88 16.93
N PRO A 160 11.14 9.95 16.67
CA PRO A 160 12.03 9.46 17.70
C PRO A 160 13.03 10.58 18.00
N ARG A 161 12.73 11.43 18.99
CA ARG A 161 13.65 12.51 19.36
C ARG A 161 15.01 12.00 19.85
N ARG A 162 15.17 10.72 20.17
CA ARG A 162 16.47 10.09 20.48
C ARG A 162 16.49 8.58 20.20
N CYS A 163 16.42 8.16 18.94
CA CYS A 163 16.88 6.81 18.55
C CYS A 163 18.20 6.94 17.80
N TRP A 164 19.24 7.30 18.56
CA TRP A 164 20.62 7.16 18.09
C TRP A 164 20.89 5.67 17.87
N TRP A 165 20.99 5.28 16.60
CA TRP A 165 21.36 3.93 16.17
C TRP A 165 22.79 3.59 16.65
N PRO A 166 22.99 2.67 17.63
CA PRO A 166 24.31 2.16 17.88
C PRO A 166 24.58 1.11 16.79
N ARG A 167 25.68 1.25 16.06
CA ARG A 167 26.11 0.37 14.94
C ARG A 167 26.31 -1.12 15.29
N ARG A 168 25.90 -1.60 16.48
CA ARG A 168 26.04 -2.98 16.96
C ARG A 168 24.86 -3.39 17.86
N ALA A 169 23.66 -3.47 17.30
CA ALA A 169 22.53 -4.12 17.97
C ALA A 169 22.15 -5.40 17.20
N THR A 170 22.75 -6.53 17.58
CA THR A 170 22.50 -7.87 17.01
C THR A 170 21.21 -8.51 17.51
N SER A 171 20.44 -7.83 18.36
CA SER A 171 19.20 -8.36 18.92
C SER A 171 17.99 -7.48 18.57
N TRP A 172 17.16 -7.97 17.65
CA TRP A 172 15.87 -7.37 17.27
C TRP A 172 14.97 -7.05 18.48
N ARG A 173 15.09 -7.80 19.59
CA ARG A 173 14.29 -7.60 20.81
C ARG A 173 14.38 -6.19 21.41
N ARG A 174 15.49 -5.48 21.25
CA ARG A 174 15.64 -4.11 21.81
C ARG A 174 15.08 -3.03 20.88
N ALA A 175 15.07 -3.26 19.58
CA ALA A 175 14.46 -2.32 18.62
C ALA A 175 12.94 -2.24 18.77
N TRP A 176 12.31 -3.38 19.10
CA TRP A 176 10.86 -3.47 19.31
C TRP A 176 10.37 -2.82 20.63
N ALA A 177 11.26 -2.58 21.59
CA ALA A 177 10.88 -1.96 22.87
C ALA A 177 10.55 -0.46 22.75
N CYS A 178 10.88 0.20 21.64
CA CYS A 178 10.56 1.62 21.39
C CYS A 178 9.20 1.85 20.71
N CYS A 179 8.45 0.80 20.37
CA CYS A 179 7.09 0.92 19.84
C CYS A 179 6.07 0.88 21.00
N PRO A 180 5.22 1.90 21.19
CA PRO A 180 4.16 1.83 22.18
C PRO A 180 3.16 0.74 21.74
N SER A 181 2.96 -0.20 22.65
CA SER A 181 2.15 -1.40 22.50
C SER A 181 0.65 -1.10 22.38
N THR A 182 0.00 -1.55 21.31
CA THR A 182 -1.39 -1.99 21.39
C THR A 182 -1.41 -3.47 21.79
N GLY A 183 -1.85 -3.73 23.03
CA GLY A 183 -2.55 -4.94 23.47
C GLY A 183 -1.96 -6.31 23.14
N ARG A 184 -1.11 -6.82 24.05
CA ARG A 184 -1.24 -8.13 24.77
C ARG A 184 -2.20 -9.14 24.10
N SER A 185 -1.81 -10.32 23.61
CA SER A 185 -1.20 -11.48 24.28
C SER A 185 -1.05 -12.54 23.17
N SER A 186 0.08 -13.19 22.94
CA SER A 186 0.68 -14.25 23.75
C SER A 186 2.00 -14.65 23.07
N ARG A 187 3.03 -14.94 23.87
CA ARG A 187 4.30 -15.57 23.49
C ARG A 187 4.61 -16.60 24.60
N PRO A 188 5.54 -17.55 24.42
CA PRO A 188 5.94 -18.28 23.21
C PRO A 188 6.29 -19.78 23.49
N SER A 189 6.57 -20.57 22.45
CA SER A 189 7.54 -21.68 22.51
C SER A 189 8.33 -21.69 21.20
N THR A 190 9.56 -21.16 21.17
CA THR A 190 10.87 -21.82 21.34
C THR A 190 11.28 -22.78 20.20
N SER A 191 12.13 -22.28 19.30
CA SER A 191 13.44 -22.84 18.85
C SER A 191 13.86 -22.06 17.59
N ALA A 192 14.91 -21.23 17.62
CA ALA A 192 16.33 -21.60 17.42
C ALA A 192 16.49 -22.53 16.20
N SER A 193 17.16 -22.16 15.11
CA SER A 193 18.54 -21.67 15.11
C SER A 193 19.02 -21.35 13.67
N ARG A 194 19.98 -20.40 13.61
CA ARG A 194 21.11 -20.19 12.65
C ARG A 194 21.05 -20.78 11.23
N TRP A 195 21.31 -19.90 10.25
CA TRP A 195 22.09 -20.27 9.06
C TRP A 195 23.17 -19.20 8.73
N PRO A 196 24.47 -19.58 8.77
CA PRO A 196 25.61 -18.72 8.46
C PRO A 196 26.20 -19.05 7.08
N TRP A 197 25.86 -18.30 6.02
CA TRP A 197 26.43 -18.54 4.67
C TRP A 197 26.70 -17.26 3.85
N TRP A 198 27.12 -16.18 4.52
CA TRP A 198 27.77 -15.03 3.87
C TRP A 198 29.29 -15.19 3.86
N ARG A 199 29.78 -16.25 3.20
CA ARG A 199 31.15 -16.33 2.62
C ARG A 199 31.09 -17.33 1.46
N GLY A 200 31.42 -16.85 0.27
CA GLY A 200 31.37 -17.57 -1.00
C GLY A 200 30.84 -16.65 -2.08
#